data_AF-A0A7S3JPZ6-F1
#
_entry.id   AF-A0A7S3JPZ6-F1
#
_cell.length_a   1.000
_cell.length_b   1.000
_cell.length_c   1.000
_cell.angle_alpha   90.00
_cell.angle_beta   90.00
_cell.angle_gamma   90.00
#
_symmetry.space_group_name_H-M   'P 1'
#
loop_
_entity.id
_entity.type
_entity.pdbx_description
1 polymer ?
#
loop_
_entity_poly.entity_id
_entity_poly.type
_entity_poly.pdbx_seq_one_letter_code
_entity_poly.pdbx_strand_id
1 'polypeptide(L)'
;SHFSKFQTGNLDHLSKPDIREQLIKFHSTYYSSNLMSLCIYSNQSIENLEALAVENFEDIEDKQVELEDRSEPHPFPPERLGKMFKVVPAKDIRRLDIKWFVPS
;
A
#
# COMPACT_ATOMS: atom_id res chain seq x y z
N SER A 1 -3.52 13.82 5.65
CA SER A 1 -3.82 13.00 4.47
C SER A 1 -2.84 11.83 4.44
N HIS A 2 -3.31 10.62 4.11
CA HIS A 2 -2.46 9.44 3.91
C HIS A 2 -1.38 9.66 2.84
N PHE A 3 -1.66 10.55 1.88
CA PHE A 3 -0.79 10.87 0.74
C PHE A 3 0.58 11.46 1.14
N SER A 4 0.69 12.13 2.29
CA SER A 4 1.93 12.78 2.73
C SER A 4 2.79 11.91 3.64
N LYS A 5 2.40 10.65 3.90
CA LYS A 5 3.18 9.74 4.76
C LYS A 5 4.48 9.33 4.05
N PHE A 6 5.59 9.31 4.78
CA PHE A 6 6.86 8.78 4.27
C PHE A 6 6.83 7.24 4.31
N GLN A 7 6.50 6.64 3.17
CA GLN A 7 6.21 5.19 3.08
C GLN A 7 7.43 4.28 3.24
N THR A 8 8.62 4.75 2.83
CA THR A 8 9.84 3.92 2.84
C THR A 8 10.34 3.65 4.26
N GLY A 9 10.19 4.61 5.17
CA GLY A 9 10.79 4.54 6.50
C GLY A 9 12.32 4.73 6.48
N ASN A 10 12.91 4.89 7.66
CA ASN A 10 14.36 4.93 7.89
C ASN A 10 14.66 4.44 9.32
N LEU A 11 15.94 4.46 9.73
CA LEU A 11 16.34 4.07 11.08
C LEU A 11 15.61 4.86 12.19
N ASP A 12 15.40 6.16 12.02
CA ASP A 12 14.72 6.99 13.03
C ASP A 12 13.26 6.58 13.25
N HIS A 13 12.60 6.11 12.18
CA HIS A 13 11.20 5.66 12.22
C HIS A 13 11.09 4.21 12.70
N LEU A 14 12.03 3.33 12.33
CA LEU A 14 11.91 1.88 12.52
C LEU A 14 12.73 1.31 13.67
N SER A 15 13.78 2.00 14.13
CA SER A 15 14.59 1.57 15.28
C SER A 15 13.91 1.94 16.59
N LYS A 16 12.75 1.33 16.85
CA LYS A 16 11.95 1.52 18.07
C LYS A 16 12.01 0.25 18.94
N PRO A 17 12.08 0.38 20.28
CA PRO A 17 12.10 -0.78 21.18
C PRO A 17 10.88 -1.71 21.02
N ASP A 18 9.72 -1.15 20.67
CA ASP A 18 8.43 -1.84 20.54
C ASP A 18 8.08 -2.21 19.09
N ILE A 19 9.03 -2.12 18.16
CA ILE A 19 8.77 -2.34 16.72
C ILE A 19 8.20 -3.73 16.45
N ARG A 20 8.64 -4.73 17.22
CA ARG A 20 8.17 -6.12 17.07
C ARG A 20 6.70 -6.24 17.43
N GLU A 21 6.28 -5.67 18.55
CA GLU A 21 4.90 -5.68 19.01
C GLU A 21 4.00 -4.91 18.02
N GLN A 22 4.48 -3.79 17.50
CA GLN A 22 3.76 -3.03 16.46
C GLN A 22 3.60 -3.82 15.16
N LEU A 23 4.63 -4.57 14.73
CA LEU A 23 4.55 -5.43 13.55
C LEU A 23 3.55 -6.57 13.74
N ILE A 24 3.57 -7.22 14.91
CA ILE A 24 2.59 -8.26 15.24
C ILE A 24 1.19 -7.68 15.22
N LYS A 25 0.97 -6.53 15.87
CA LYS A 25 -0.32 -5.85 15.86
C LYS A 25 -0.77 -5.52 14.44
N PHE A 26 0.12 -4.98 13.60
CA PHE A 26 -0.19 -4.64 12.21
C PHE A 26 -0.59 -5.88 11.39
N HIS A 27 0.17 -6.97 11.50
CA HIS A 27 -0.16 -8.24 10.85
C HIS A 27 -1.51 -8.78 11.36
N SER A 28 -1.70 -8.83 12.67
CA SER A 28 -2.95 -9.28 13.28
C SER A 28 -4.15 -8.43 12.84
N THR A 29 -4.00 -7.12 12.65
CA THR A 29 -5.10 -6.24 12.24
C THR A 29 -5.40 -6.29 10.74
N TYR A 30 -4.39 -6.31 9.87
CA TYR A 30 -4.61 -6.06 8.43
C TYR A 30 -4.38 -7.26 7.52
N TYR A 31 -3.68 -8.31 7.95
CA TYR A 31 -3.50 -9.53 7.14
C TYR A 31 -4.71 -10.44 7.36
N SER A 32 -5.75 -10.23 6.56
CA SER A 32 -7.02 -10.96 6.58
C SER A 32 -7.33 -11.51 5.20
N SER A 33 -7.81 -12.75 5.09
CA SER A 33 -8.03 -13.40 3.78
C SER A 33 -9.04 -12.66 2.89
N ASN A 34 -10.05 -11.99 3.46
CA ASN A 34 -11.00 -11.17 2.69
C ASN A 34 -10.36 -9.97 1.94
N LEU A 35 -9.13 -9.58 2.31
CA LEU A 35 -8.36 -8.52 1.64
C LEU A 35 -7.22 -9.05 0.75
N MET A 36 -7.08 -10.38 0.62
CA MET A 36 -5.99 -10.99 -0.13
C MET A 36 -6.46 -11.44 -1.52
N SER A 37 -5.51 -11.51 -2.45
CA SER A 37 -5.72 -12.10 -3.77
C SER A 37 -4.51 -12.94 -4.13
N LEU A 38 -4.74 -14.15 -4.60
CA LEU A 38 -3.71 -15.12 -4.95
C LEU A 38 -3.70 -15.36 -6.46
N CYS A 39 -2.51 -15.47 -7.04
CA CYS A 39 -2.32 -15.90 -8.42
C CYS A 39 -1.27 -17.01 -8.45
N ILE A 40 -1.65 -18.19 -8.97
CA ILE A 40 -0.76 -19.33 -9.16
C ILE A 40 -0.61 -19.57 -10.66
N TYR A 41 0.62 -19.58 -11.15
CA TYR A 41 0.93 -19.84 -12.56
C TYR A 41 1.81 -21.07 -12.69
N SER A 42 1.35 -22.07 -13.44
CA SER A 42 2.01 -23.35 -13.63
C SER A 42 1.54 -23.99 -14.94
N ASN A 43 2.25 -25.04 -15.39
CA ASN A 43 1.83 -25.92 -16.47
C ASN A 43 0.96 -27.10 -16.00
N GLN A 44 0.64 -27.17 -14.71
CA GLN A 44 -0.26 -28.17 -14.14
C GLN A 44 -1.73 -27.88 -14.50
N SER A 45 -2.61 -28.87 -14.31
CA SER A 45 -4.05 -28.71 -14.52
C SER A 45 -4.68 -27.80 -13.45
N ILE A 46 -5.86 -27.28 -13.73
CA ILE A 46 -6.59 -26.39 -12.82
C ILE A 46 -6.93 -27.11 -11.50
N GLU A 47 -7.25 -28.39 -11.56
CA GLU A 47 -7.59 -29.19 -10.37
C GLU A 47 -6.40 -29.31 -9.42
N ASN A 48 -5.20 -29.50 -9.96
CA ASN A 48 -3.98 -29.53 -9.15
C ASN A 48 -3.66 -28.15 -8.57
N LEU A 49 -3.89 -27.08 -9.34
CA LEU A 49 -3.69 -25.72 -8.86
C LEU A 49 -4.68 -25.34 -7.75
N GLU A 50 -5.93 -25.79 -7.86
CA GLU A 50 -6.94 -25.61 -6.82
C GLU A 50 -6.57 -26.38 -5.56
N ALA A 51 -6.18 -27.65 -5.68
CA ALA A 51 -5.72 -28.44 -4.54
C ALA A 51 -4.54 -27.78 -3.83
N LEU A 52 -3.55 -27.25 -4.58
CA LEU A 52 -2.43 -26.50 -4.02
C LEU A 52 -2.88 -25.21 -3.33
N ALA A 53 -3.86 -24.50 -3.89
CA ALA A 53 -4.38 -23.28 -3.29
C ALA A 53 -5.07 -23.58 -1.95
N VAL A 54 -5.88 -24.63 -1.88
CA VAL A 54 -6.54 -25.07 -0.64
C VAL A 54 -5.49 -25.51 0.38
N GLU A 55 -4.62 -26.45 0.02
CA GLU A 55 -3.60 -27.01 0.92
C GLU A 55 -2.73 -25.93 1.59
N ASN A 56 -2.38 -24.86 0.86
CA ASN A 56 -1.43 -23.87 1.35
C ASN A 56 -2.06 -22.59 1.93
N PHE A 57 -3.32 -22.29 1.61
CA PHE A 57 -3.92 -20.99 1.93
C PHE A 57 -5.29 -21.08 2.62
N GLU A 58 -5.87 -22.27 2.82
CA GLU A 58 -7.19 -22.40 3.49
C GLU A 58 -7.18 -21.90 4.94
N ASP A 59 -6.05 -22.04 5.64
CA ASP A 59 -5.89 -21.67 7.04
C ASP A 59 -5.74 -20.15 7.28
N ILE A 60 -5.72 -19.33 6.22
CA ILE A 60 -5.62 -17.88 6.38
C ILE A 60 -6.94 -17.33 6.91
N GLU A 61 -6.91 -16.88 8.16
CA GLU A 61 -8.04 -16.33 8.88
C GLU A 61 -8.71 -15.16 8.13
N ASP A 62 -10.04 -15.24 8.01
CA ASP A 62 -10.87 -14.12 7.61
C ASP A 62 -11.31 -13.33 8.85
N LYS A 63 -10.71 -12.15 9.02
CA LYS A 63 -10.96 -11.23 10.13
C LYS A 63 -12.04 -10.19 9.80
N GLN A 64 -12.71 -10.32 8.65
CA GLN A 64 -13.76 -9.41 8.18
C GLN A 64 -13.31 -7.94 8.21
N VAL A 65 -12.09 -7.67 7.76
CA VAL A 65 -11.52 -6.32 7.81
C VAL A 65 -12.21 -5.44 6.78
N GLU A 66 -12.82 -4.35 7.24
CA GLU A 66 -13.36 -3.31 6.37
C GLU A 66 -12.24 -2.33 5.97
N LEU A 67 -12.13 -2.07 4.67
CA LEU A 67 -11.22 -1.04 4.17
C LEU A 67 -11.83 0.33 4.41
N GLU A 68 -11.13 1.16 5.19
CA GLU A 68 -11.45 2.58 5.29
C GLU A 68 -11.38 3.23 3.91
N ASP A 69 -12.41 4.01 3.57
CA ASP A 69 -12.31 4.92 2.43
C ASP A 69 -11.27 6.01 2.74
N ARG A 70 -10.19 6.02 1.95
CA ARG A 70 -9.08 6.95 2.08
C ARG A 70 -9.09 8.03 1.00
N SER A 71 -10.18 8.11 0.23
CA SER A 71 -10.39 9.16 -0.78
C SER A 71 -10.48 10.56 -0.15
N GLU A 72 -10.97 10.64 1.09
CA GLU A 72 -11.11 11.89 1.83
C GLU A 72 -10.18 12.02 3.07
N PRO A 73 -9.72 13.25 3.39
CA PRO A 73 -9.83 14.45 2.57
C PRO A 73 -8.85 14.40 1.38
N HIS A 74 -9.29 14.91 0.22
CA HIS A 74 -8.48 14.98 -0.98
C HIS A 74 -7.12 15.65 -0.69
N PRO A 75 -5.98 15.06 -1.09
CA PRO A 75 -4.66 15.55 -0.70
C PRO A 75 -4.34 16.97 -1.18
N PHE A 76 -5.02 17.40 -2.25
CA PHE A 76 -4.90 18.72 -2.86
C PHE A 76 -6.23 19.45 -2.83
N PRO A 77 -6.61 20.08 -1.71
CA PRO A 77 -7.74 21.00 -1.67
C PRO A 77 -7.42 22.28 -2.47
N PRO A 78 -8.43 23.10 -2.82
CA PRO A 78 -8.26 24.26 -3.70
C PRO A 78 -7.11 25.20 -3.33
N GLU A 79 -6.81 25.38 -2.05
CA GLU A 79 -5.77 26.28 -1.55
C GLU A 79 -4.35 25.80 -1.95
N ARG A 80 -4.20 24.51 -2.27
CA ARG A 80 -2.96 23.87 -2.70
C ARG A 80 -2.81 23.76 -4.22
N LEU A 81 -3.79 24.22 -4.99
CA LEU A 81 -3.75 24.22 -6.46
C LEU A 81 -3.10 25.50 -7.00
N GLY A 82 -2.81 25.51 -8.31
CA GLY A 82 -2.20 26.67 -8.99
C GLY A 82 -0.80 27.03 -8.51
N LYS A 83 -0.09 26.07 -7.89
CA LYS A 83 1.26 26.26 -7.37
C LYS A 83 2.31 25.92 -8.43
N MET A 84 3.40 26.66 -8.41
CA MET A 84 4.59 26.39 -9.22
C MET A 84 5.74 26.01 -8.30
N PHE A 85 6.35 24.86 -8.55
CA PHE A 85 7.51 24.37 -7.82
C PHE A 85 8.73 24.41 -8.73
N LYS A 86 9.80 25.05 -8.25
CA LYS A 86 11.12 25.04 -8.89
C LYS A 86 12.03 24.16 -8.04
N VAL A 87 12.53 23.07 -8.63
CA VAL A 87 13.31 22.05 -7.92
C VAL A 87 14.67 21.93 -8.60
N VAL A 88 15.74 21.88 -7.80
CA VAL A 88 17.10 21.64 -8.28
C VAL A 88 17.32 20.12 -8.33
N PRO A 89 17.50 19.51 -9.51
CA PRO A 89 17.73 18.08 -9.60
C PRO A 89 19.18 17.73 -9.20
N ALA A 90 19.36 16.53 -8.64
CA ALA A 90 20.71 16.00 -8.36
C ALA A 90 21.47 15.59 -9.64
N LYS A 91 20.76 15.33 -10.73
CA LYS A 91 21.32 15.01 -12.05
C LYS A 91 21.15 16.21 -12.97
N ASP A 92 21.98 16.32 -14.00
CA ASP A 92 21.79 17.33 -15.05
C ASP A 92 20.62 16.94 -15.96
N ILE A 93 19.41 17.34 -15.54
CA ILE A 93 18.17 17.10 -16.26
C ILE A 93 17.33 18.38 -16.30
N ARG A 94 16.57 18.55 -17.37
CA ARG A 94 15.60 19.64 -17.53
C ARG A 94 14.24 19.02 -17.79
N ARG A 95 13.29 19.23 -16.88
CA ARG A 95 11.94 18.64 -16.95
C ARG A 95 10.89 19.66 -16.52
N LEU A 96 9.76 19.64 -17.22
CA LEU A 96 8.54 20.36 -16.84
C LEU A 96 7.45 19.31 -16.62
N ASP A 97 6.93 19.24 -15.39
CA ASP A 97 5.80 18.39 -15.04
C ASP A 97 4.57 19.27 -14.77
N ILE A 98 3.48 19.03 -15.49
CA ILE A 98 2.19 19.67 -15.26
C ILE A 98 1.22 18.60 -14.78
N LYS A 99 0.59 18.82 -13.62
CA LYS A 99 -0.28 17.83 -12.96
C LYS A 99 -1.66 18.42 -12.71
N TRP A 100 -2.68 17.63 -13.05
CA TRP A 100 -4.07 17.85 -12.68
C TRP A 100 -4.52 16.67 -11.81
N PHE A 101 -5.28 16.96 -10.75
CA PHE A 101 -5.85 15.93 -9.90
C PHE A 101 -7.30 15.72 -10.33
N VAL A 102 -7.62 14.50 -10.72
CA VAL A 102 -8.94 14.08 -11.18
C VAL A 102 -9.54 13.09 -10.18
N PRO A 103 -10.87 12.99 -10.07
CA PRO A 103 -11.52 11.92 -9.32
C PRO A 103 -11.05 10.55 -9.82
N SER A 104 -10.96 9.58 -8.89
CA SER A 104 -10.70 8.16 -9.19
C SER A 104 -11.88 7.49 -9.85
#